data_AF-A0A4Q7N657-F1
#
_entry.id   AF-A0A4Q7N657-F1
#
_cell.length_a   1.000
_cell.length_b   1.000
_cell.length_c   1.000
_cell.angle_alpha   90.00
_cell.angle_beta   90.00
_cell.angle_gamma   90.00
#
_symmetry.space_group_name_H-M   'P 1'
#
loop_
_entity.id
_entity.type
_entity.pdbx_description
1 polymer ?
#
loop_
_entity_poly.entity_id
_entity_poly.type
_entity_poly.pdbx_seq_one_letter_code
_entity_poly.pdbx_strand_id
1 'polypeptide(L)'
;MNLSGNTIRVCSMAAILLFFAGCNKLYDYIKHHPGGIEDDCRIKTITHRYYGSTRTLTFEYNKLGNPVHISNDDWGTGNPNHRFVYDKKNRLILYNGYYGDTTNFEYRINYYYDKQDRVTHDSSWFLGYYNPDGSIFSFSQYVTTYKYDQYGRISRTIQRDLLYHYPPDTTLYNYDGKGNLIDQFAEYDNQTNFLRTHPLWMFLNRNYSVNNNFKAAGYNKKGLPLKTSYPHTRYFDFLWFVIPDADFTWECK
;
A
#
# COMPACT_ATOMS: atom_id res chain seq x y z
N MET A 1 -41.54 -19.52 -60.07
CA MET A 1 -40.13 -19.66 -59.63
C MET A 1 -40.00 -18.95 -58.30
N ASN A 2 -39.90 -19.71 -57.22
CA ASN A 2 -39.82 -19.21 -55.83
C ASN A 2 -38.35 -19.10 -55.43
N LEU A 3 -37.93 -17.92 -54.98
CA LEU A 3 -36.68 -17.73 -54.23
C LEU A 3 -37.03 -17.09 -52.88
N SER A 4 -37.09 -17.93 -51.85
CA SER A 4 -37.17 -17.54 -50.45
C SER A 4 -35.75 -17.30 -49.93
N GLY A 5 -35.42 -16.06 -49.61
CA GLY A 5 -34.20 -15.71 -48.89
C GLY A 5 -34.56 -14.83 -47.70
N ASN A 6 -34.44 -15.36 -46.49
CA ASN A 6 -34.34 -14.59 -45.24
C ASN A 6 -33.96 -15.51 -44.08
N THR A 7 -32.65 -15.66 -43.86
CA THR A 7 -32.09 -16.11 -42.59
C THR A 7 -30.72 -15.49 -42.46
N ILE A 8 -30.27 -15.30 -41.22
CA ILE A 8 -29.06 -14.60 -40.76
C ILE A 8 -29.32 -13.13 -40.41
N ARG A 9 -29.81 -12.86 -39.18
CA ARG A 9 -29.43 -11.70 -38.35
C ARG A 9 -29.80 -11.90 -36.88
N VAL A 10 -29.26 -12.91 -36.19
CA VAL A 10 -29.26 -12.95 -34.71
C VAL A 10 -27.99 -13.65 -34.22
N CYS A 11 -26.85 -12.96 -34.17
CA CYS A 11 -25.67 -13.46 -33.45
C CYS A 11 -24.70 -12.37 -32.93
N SER A 12 -25.01 -11.07 -33.06
CA SER A 12 -24.03 -10.01 -32.79
C SER A 12 -24.15 -9.28 -31.45
N MET A 13 -25.10 -9.65 -30.56
CA MET A 13 -25.23 -8.98 -29.25
C MET A 13 -24.53 -9.69 -28.08
N ALA A 14 -24.14 -10.95 -28.21
CA ALA A 14 -23.50 -11.68 -27.10
C ALA A 14 -22.01 -11.29 -26.89
N ALA A 15 -21.34 -10.71 -27.89
CA ALA A 15 -19.92 -10.36 -27.80
C ALA A 15 -19.64 -9.05 -27.03
N ILE A 16 -20.63 -8.19 -26.81
CA ILE A 16 -20.42 -6.87 -26.18
C ILE A 16 -20.42 -6.96 -24.64
N LEU A 17 -21.07 -7.97 -24.05
CA LEU A 17 -21.13 -8.14 -22.59
C LEU A 17 -19.82 -8.67 -21.97
N LEU A 18 -18.94 -9.29 -22.76
CA LEU A 18 -17.65 -9.79 -22.25
C LEU A 18 -16.60 -8.69 -22.04
N PHE A 19 -16.80 -7.49 -22.58
CA PHE A 19 -15.84 -6.39 -22.43
C PHE A 19 -15.96 -5.60 -21.12
N PHE A 20 -17.05 -5.79 -20.36
CA PHE A 20 -17.27 -5.07 -19.10
C PHE A 20 -16.85 -5.85 -17.83
N ALA A 21 -16.39 -7.10 -17.96
CA ALA A 21 -15.92 -7.91 -16.82
C ALA A 21 -14.52 -7.49 -16.29
N GLY A 22 -13.93 -6.40 -16.80
CA GLY A 22 -12.56 -5.99 -16.49
C GLY A 22 -12.37 -4.98 -15.37
N CYS A 23 -13.45 -4.42 -14.79
CA CYS A 23 -13.34 -3.18 -14.03
C CYS A 23 -12.86 -3.30 -12.57
N ASN A 24 -12.79 -4.48 -11.95
CA ASN A 24 -12.37 -4.63 -10.55
C ASN A 24 -11.33 -5.73 -10.30
N LYS A 25 -10.53 -6.12 -11.30
CA LYS A 25 -9.64 -7.29 -11.21
C LYS A 25 -8.77 -7.38 -9.96
N LEU A 26 -8.25 -6.25 -9.45
CA LEU A 26 -7.45 -6.25 -8.22
C LEU A 26 -8.30 -6.52 -6.97
N TYR A 27 -9.43 -5.81 -6.83
CA TYR A 27 -10.33 -6.01 -5.70
C TYR A 27 -10.94 -7.41 -5.74
N ASP A 28 -11.33 -7.88 -6.92
CA ASP A 28 -11.88 -9.22 -7.12
C ASP A 28 -10.81 -10.29 -6.86
N TYR A 29 -9.58 -10.11 -7.35
CA TYR A 29 -8.46 -10.99 -7.02
C TYR A 29 -8.27 -11.01 -5.51
N ILE A 30 -8.08 -9.87 -4.88
CA ILE A 30 -7.79 -9.85 -3.44
C ILE A 30 -8.97 -10.40 -2.64
N LYS A 31 -10.23 -10.06 -2.96
CA LYS A 31 -11.39 -10.53 -2.20
C LYS A 31 -11.68 -12.02 -2.36
N HIS A 32 -11.45 -12.57 -3.56
CA HIS A 32 -11.79 -13.96 -3.87
C HIS A 32 -10.60 -14.92 -3.86
N HIS A 33 -9.37 -14.42 -3.74
CA HIS A 33 -8.19 -15.26 -3.56
C HIS A 33 -8.14 -15.81 -2.13
N PRO A 34 -7.63 -17.04 -1.93
CA PRO A 34 -7.38 -17.57 -0.60
C PRO A 34 -6.63 -16.55 0.28
N GLY A 35 -7.22 -16.24 1.44
CA GLY A 35 -6.75 -15.22 2.36
C GLY A 35 -6.96 -13.81 1.84
N GLY A 36 -8.20 -13.38 1.55
CA GLY A 36 -8.48 -12.10 0.89
C GLY A 36 -8.15 -10.82 1.68
N ILE A 37 -8.79 -9.68 1.36
CA ILE A 37 -8.75 -8.52 2.27
C ILE A 37 -9.49 -8.93 3.54
N GLU A 38 -8.83 -8.80 4.69
CA GLU A 38 -9.48 -8.94 6.00
C GLU A 38 -9.96 -7.54 6.42
N ASP A 39 -11.10 -7.10 5.89
CA ASP A 39 -11.67 -5.77 6.17
C ASP A 39 -12.40 -5.68 7.53
N ASP A 40 -12.55 -6.82 8.21
CA ASP A 40 -13.17 -6.90 9.54
C ASP A 40 -12.26 -6.35 10.65
N CYS A 41 -10.95 -6.24 10.41
CA CYS A 41 -9.97 -5.79 11.39
C CYS A 41 -9.13 -4.65 10.85
N ARG A 42 -8.80 -3.70 11.72
CA ARG A 42 -7.84 -2.63 11.44
C ARG A 42 -6.80 -2.52 12.55
N ILE A 43 -5.60 -2.08 12.17
CA ILE A 43 -4.50 -1.84 13.11
C ILE A 43 -4.95 -0.71 14.03
N LYS A 44 -4.91 -0.90 15.34
CA LYS A 44 -5.22 0.17 16.30
C LYS A 44 -3.93 0.84 16.77
N THR A 45 -2.97 0.03 17.23
CA THR A 45 -1.64 0.49 17.58
C THR A 45 -0.56 -0.48 17.14
N ILE A 46 0.64 0.05 16.93
CA ILE A 46 1.88 -0.73 16.85
C ILE A 46 2.85 -0.12 17.86
N THR A 47 3.23 -0.90 18.87
CA THR A 47 4.26 -0.52 19.85
C THR A 47 5.53 -1.28 19.53
N HIS A 48 6.68 -0.61 19.46
CA HIS A 48 7.94 -1.24 19.12
C HIS A 48 9.11 -0.63 19.88
N ARG A 49 10.23 -1.35 19.96
CA ARG A 49 11.44 -0.88 20.65
C ARG A 49 12.52 -0.49 19.64
N TYR A 50 12.86 0.79 19.59
CA TYR A 50 13.91 1.32 18.72
C TYR A 50 15.00 1.99 19.54
N TYR A 51 16.25 1.51 19.42
CA TYR A 51 17.41 1.96 20.21
C TYR A 51 17.14 2.11 21.71
N GLY A 52 16.45 1.12 22.31
CA GLY A 52 16.13 1.09 23.73
C GLY A 52 14.93 1.94 24.15
N SER A 53 14.41 2.79 23.25
CA SER A 53 13.18 3.55 23.48
C SER A 53 11.96 2.79 22.97
N THR A 54 10.85 2.87 23.70
CA THR A 54 9.56 2.32 23.24
C THR A 54 8.82 3.42 22.50
N ARG A 55 8.27 3.09 21.35
CA ARG A 55 7.51 3.99 20.49
C ARG A 55 6.18 3.37 20.14
N THR A 56 5.13 4.17 20.11
CA THR A 56 3.78 3.76 19.77
C THR A 56 3.24 4.56 18.59
N LEU A 57 2.91 3.83 17.53
CA LEU A 57 2.10 4.31 16.42
C LEU A 57 0.63 4.10 16.76
N THR A 58 -0.19 5.15 16.72
CA THR A 58 -1.64 5.07 16.92
C THR A 58 -2.36 5.43 15.63
N PHE A 59 -3.27 4.55 15.18
CA PHE A 59 -3.92 4.65 13.88
C PHE A 59 -5.34 5.19 14.03
N GLU A 60 -5.69 6.16 13.20
CA GLU A 60 -7.03 6.72 13.11
C GLU A 60 -7.61 6.49 11.72
N TYR A 61 -8.92 6.21 11.67
CA TYR A 61 -9.64 5.89 10.45
C TYR A 61 -10.90 6.72 10.33
N ASN A 62 -11.30 7.06 9.11
CA ASN A 62 -12.60 7.69 8.87
C ASN A 62 -13.75 6.66 8.92
N LYS A 63 -14.99 7.13 8.73
CA LYS A 63 -16.21 6.30 8.74
C LYS A 63 -16.24 5.22 7.66
N LEU A 64 -15.46 5.37 6.58
CA LEU A 64 -15.34 4.39 5.50
C LEU A 64 -14.25 3.35 5.77
N GLY A 65 -13.55 3.44 6.90
CA GLY A 65 -12.46 2.52 7.24
C GLY A 65 -11.12 2.87 6.58
N ASN A 66 -11.01 4.02 5.90
CA ASN A 66 -9.73 4.49 5.36
C ASN A 66 -8.89 5.14 6.46
N PRO A 67 -7.59 4.82 6.58
CA PRO A 67 -6.71 5.48 7.55
C PRO A 67 -6.59 6.97 7.20
N VAL A 68 -6.68 7.86 8.18
CA VAL A 68 -6.58 9.31 7.96
C VAL A 68 -5.36 9.92 8.64
N HIS A 69 -4.93 9.31 9.74
CA HIS A 69 -3.82 9.79 10.54
C HIS A 69 -3.12 8.62 11.25
N ILE A 70 -1.80 8.70 11.39
CA ILE A 70 -1.04 7.88 12.33
C ILE A 70 -0.22 8.85 13.18
N SER A 71 -0.44 8.84 14.49
CA SER A 71 0.36 9.62 15.42
C SER A 71 1.48 8.77 16.00
N ASN A 72 2.61 9.42 16.24
CA ASN A 72 3.78 8.89 16.89
C ASN A 72 3.96 9.60 18.23
N ASP A 73 4.19 8.85 19.30
CA ASP A 73 4.47 9.42 20.63
C ASP A 73 5.87 10.02 20.76
N ASP A 74 6.80 9.63 19.87
CA ASP A 74 8.18 10.13 19.78
C ASP A 74 8.52 10.57 18.35
N TRP A 75 7.82 11.58 17.84
CA TRP A 75 8.01 12.03 16.46
C TRP A 75 9.35 12.77 16.27
N GLY A 76 9.98 12.54 15.12
CA GLY A 76 11.26 13.16 14.76
C GLY A 76 11.74 12.74 13.37
N THR A 77 12.96 13.12 12.99
CA THR A 77 13.57 12.66 11.74
C THR A 77 13.63 11.14 11.71
N GLY A 78 13.16 10.55 10.60
CA GLY A 78 13.03 9.10 10.47
C GLY A 78 11.93 8.50 11.35
N ASN A 79 11.04 9.32 11.93
CA ASN A 79 9.86 8.87 12.68
C ASN A 79 8.71 9.92 12.70
N PRO A 80 8.28 10.50 11.56
CA PRO A 80 7.22 11.50 11.51
C PRO A 80 5.83 10.98 11.92
N ASN A 81 4.90 11.91 12.13
CA ASN A 81 3.47 11.62 12.07
C ASN A 81 3.04 11.43 10.63
N HIS A 82 1.94 10.70 10.40
CA HIS A 82 1.45 10.40 9.05
C HIS A 82 0.07 10.99 8.81
N ARG A 83 -0.16 11.52 7.62
CA ARG A 83 -1.46 12.01 7.18
C ARG A 83 -1.81 11.46 5.81
N PHE A 84 -3.07 11.04 5.67
CA PHE A 84 -3.63 10.51 4.44
C PHE A 84 -4.79 11.40 4.01
N VAL A 85 -4.73 11.92 2.78
CA VAL A 85 -5.76 12.80 2.23
C VAL A 85 -6.39 12.14 1.01
N TYR A 86 -7.71 12.16 0.97
CA TYR A 86 -8.50 11.49 -0.05
C TYR A 86 -9.26 12.50 -0.90
N ASP A 87 -9.51 12.15 -2.16
CA ASP A 87 -10.44 12.89 -3.01
C ASP A 87 -11.90 12.50 -2.76
N LYS A 88 -12.82 13.09 -3.54
CA LYS A 88 -14.27 12.82 -3.47
C LYS A 88 -14.66 11.39 -3.87
N LYS A 89 -13.77 10.65 -4.55
CA LYS A 89 -13.95 9.23 -4.87
C LYS A 89 -13.34 8.33 -3.80
N ASN A 90 -12.86 8.88 -2.68
CA ASN A 90 -12.14 8.17 -1.62
C ASN A 90 -10.84 7.52 -2.09
N ARG A 91 -10.18 8.11 -3.10
CA ARG A 91 -8.84 7.69 -3.56
C ARG A 91 -7.78 8.51 -2.83
N LEU A 92 -6.70 7.88 -2.38
CA LEU A 92 -5.60 8.58 -1.71
C LEU A 92 -4.88 9.50 -2.69
N ILE A 93 -4.95 10.81 -2.48
CA ILE A 93 -4.26 11.79 -3.34
C ILE A 93 -2.98 12.33 -2.73
N LEU A 94 -2.82 12.23 -1.41
CA LEU A 94 -1.63 12.70 -0.71
C LEU A 94 -1.34 11.81 0.51
N TYR A 95 -0.07 11.39 0.61
CA TYR A 95 0.52 10.78 1.80
C TYR A 95 1.66 11.66 2.30
N ASN A 96 1.57 12.09 3.57
CA ASN A 96 2.48 13.09 4.14
C ASN A 96 3.03 12.61 5.48
N GLY A 97 4.34 12.51 5.61
CA GLY A 97 5.06 12.31 6.87
C GLY A 97 5.50 13.65 7.41
N TYR A 98 4.84 14.20 8.43
CA TYR A 98 5.11 15.54 8.96
C TYR A 98 5.63 15.52 10.40
N TYR A 99 6.39 16.53 10.77
CA TYR A 99 6.83 16.73 12.16
C TYR A 99 5.79 17.55 12.93
N GLY A 100 5.91 17.75 14.24
CA GLY A 100 4.85 18.37 15.05
C GLY A 100 4.26 19.69 14.51
N ASP A 101 5.03 20.45 13.72
CA ASP A 101 4.52 21.54 12.89
C ASP A 101 4.12 21.04 11.48
N THR A 102 3.00 21.50 10.94
CA THR A 102 2.56 21.07 9.60
C THR A 102 3.42 21.66 8.46
N THR A 103 4.46 22.43 8.80
CA THR A 103 5.32 23.13 7.84
C THR A 103 6.50 22.28 7.38
N ASN A 104 7.10 21.49 8.26
CA ASN A 104 8.21 20.61 7.97
C ASN A 104 7.72 19.17 7.75
N PHE A 105 8.35 18.45 6.82
CA PHE A 105 7.98 17.07 6.49
C PHE A 105 9.20 16.19 6.16
N GLU A 106 9.09 14.92 6.54
CA GLU A 106 9.99 13.84 6.14
C GLU A 106 9.75 13.47 4.67
N TYR A 107 8.48 13.32 4.30
CA TYR A 107 8.08 13.05 2.92
C TYR A 107 6.69 13.61 2.62
N ARG A 108 6.50 14.01 1.37
CA ARG A 108 5.22 14.38 0.80
C ARG A 108 5.08 13.65 -0.53
N ILE A 109 4.01 12.87 -0.71
CA ILE A 109 3.81 12.08 -1.92
C ILE A 109 2.40 12.35 -2.46
N ASN A 110 2.30 12.90 -3.67
CA ASN A 110 1.04 13.09 -4.37
C ASN A 110 0.83 11.95 -5.38
N TYR A 111 -0.34 11.32 -5.36
CA TYR A 111 -0.66 10.19 -6.25
C TYR A 111 -1.58 10.59 -7.39
N TYR A 112 -1.34 10.02 -8.57
CA TYR A 112 -2.10 10.28 -9.79
C TYR A 112 -2.70 9.00 -10.35
N TYR A 113 -3.92 9.10 -10.88
CA TYR A 113 -4.74 7.95 -11.24
C TYR A 113 -5.05 7.90 -12.75
N ASP A 114 -5.15 6.69 -13.31
CA ASP A 114 -5.71 6.49 -14.65
C ASP A 114 -7.25 6.47 -14.65
N LYS A 115 -7.83 6.24 -15.83
CA LYS A 115 -9.27 6.10 -16.03
C LYS A 115 -9.85 4.83 -15.39
N GLN A 116 -9.00 3.88 -14.99
CA GLN A 116 -9.37 2.67 -14.26
C GLN A 116 -9.20 2.83 -12.74
N ASP A 117 -9.00 4.07 -12.27
CA ASP A 117 -8.81 4.39 -10.85
C ASP A 117 -7.60 3.65 -10.22
N ARG A 118 -6.55 3.36 -11.02
CA ARG A 118 -5.27 2.82 -10.53
C ARG A 118 -4.22 3.91 -10.43
N VAL A 119 -3.34 3.85 -9.44
CA VAL A 119 -2.23 4.79 -9.31
C VAL A 119 -1.23 4.53 -10.44
N THR A 120 -1.04 5.49 -11.32
CA THR A 120 -0.08 5.34 -12.44
C THR A 120 1.30 5.84 -12.08
N HIS A 121 1.36 6.92 -11.30
CA HIS A 121 2.58 7.52 -10.84
C HIS A 121 2.36 8.38 -9.60
N ASP A 122 3.45 8.80 -8.98
CA ASP A 122 3.47 9.86 -7.97
C ASP A 122 4.51 10.93 -8.28
N SER A 123 4.39 12.04 -7.57
CA SER A 123 5.45 13.03 -7.35
C SER A 123 5.74 13.07 -5.86
N SER A 124 7.01 12.95 -5.48
CA SER A 124 7.43 12.90 -4.08
C SER A 124 8.53 13.91 -3.78
N TRP A 125 8.48 14.48 -2.57
CA TRP A 125 9.45 15.38 -1.99
C TRP A 125 9.90 14.80 -0.65
N PHE A 126 11.21 14.78 -0.39
CA PHE A 126 11.77 14.25 0.85
C PHE A 126 12.58 15.30 1.59
N LEU A 127 12.48 15.29 2.92
CA LEU A 127 13.13 16.19 3.86
C LEU A 127 12.93 17.66 3.42
N GLY A 128 11.75 18.21 3.68
CA GLY A 128 11.35 19.48 3.11
C GLY A 128 10.46 20.33 4.01
N TYR A 129 10.13 21.51 3.51
CA TYR A 129 9.21 22.43 4.17
C TYR A 129 8.43 23.30 3.18
N TYR A 130 7.31 23.87 3.64
CA TYR A 130 6.57 24.89 2.91
C TYR A 130 7.15 26.28 3.21
N ASN A 131 7.46 27.02 2.17
CA ASN A 131 7.75 28.44 2.26
C ASN A 131 6.47 29.24 2.58
N PRO A 132 6.58 30.48 3.09
CA PRO A 132 5.42 31.32 3.38
C PRO A 132 4.51 31.60 2.17
N ASP A 133 5.05 31.54 0.95
CA ASP A 133 4.32 31.69 -0.31
C ASP A 133 3.62 30.39 -0.78
N GLY A 134 3.77 29.30 -0.02
CA GLY A 134 3.22 27.98 -0.31
C GLY A 134 4.07 27.11 -1.24
N SER A 135 5.20 27.63 -1.76
CA SER A 135 6.16 26.81 -2.51
C SER A 135 6.84 25.78 -1.60
N ILE A 136 7.33 24.70 -2.19
CA ILE A 136 7.96 23.59 -1.46
C ILE A 136 9.47 23.64 -1.68
N PHE A 137 10.23 23.66 -0.58
CA PHE A 137 11.64 23.27 -0.57
C PHE A 137 11.76 21.79 -0.18
N SER A 138 12.69 21.07 -0.79
CA SER A 138 12.99 19.66 -0.47
C SER A 138 14.41 19.31 -0.86
N PHE A 139 15.07 18.43 -0.10
CA PHE A 139 16.39 17.91 -0.46
C PHE A 139 16.36 16.93 -1.65
N SER A 140 15.25 16.20 -1.83
CA SER A 140 15.10 15.27 -2.96
C SER A 140 13.71 15.34 -3.57
N GLN A 141 13.62 15.15 -4.89
CA GLN A 141 12.37 15.10 -5.63
C GLN A 141 12.36 13.93 -6.61
N TYR A 142 11.28 13.16 -6.59
CA TYR A 142 11.15 12.01 -7.49
C TYR A 142 9.79 11.95 -8.17
N VAL A 143 9.79 11.33 -9.34
CA VAL A 143 8.59 10.78 -9.98
C VAL A 143 8.72 9.27 -10.04
N THR A 144 7.78 8.55 -9.42
CA THR A 144 7.74 7.09 -9.48
C THR A 144 6.59 6.65 -10.39
N THR A 145 6.86 5.85 -11.41
CA THR A 145 5.82 5.23 -12.26
C THR A 145 5.58 3.79 -11.84
N TYR A 146 4.31 3.38 -11.80
CA TYR A 146 3.88 2.04 -11.39
C TYR A 146 3.44 1.20 -12.59
N LYS A 147 3.82 -0.07 -12.59
CA LYS A 147 3.28 -1.09 -13.48
C LYS A 147 2.70 -2.22 -12.65
N TYR A 148 1.67 -2.84 -13.21
CA TYR A 148 0.87 -3.86 -12.55
C TYR A 148 0.93 -5.17 -13.34
N ASP A 149 0.86 -6.30 -12.64
CA ASP A 149 0.67 -7.59 -13.27
C ASP A 149 -0.81 -7.83 -13.65
N GLN A 150 -1.10 -9.02 -14.19
CA GLN A 150 -2.46 -9.42 -14.57
C GLN A 150 -3.45 -9.52 -13.40
N TYR A 151 -2.95 -9.61 -12.15
CA TYR A 151 -3.75 -9.65 -10.93
C TYR A 151 -3.90 -8.26 -10.29
N GLY A 152 -3.31 -7.23 -10.90
CA GLY A 152 -3.36 -5.85 -10.41
C GLY A 152 -2.39 -5.56 -9.26
N ARG A 153 -1.43 -6.46 -8.98
CA ARG A 153 -0.36 -6.21 -8.00
C ARG A 153 0.73 -5.37 -8.66
N ILE A 154 1.42 -4.53 -7.90
CA ILE A 154 2.58 -3.81 -8.43
C ILE A 154 3.64 -4.84 -8.80
N SER A 155 4.07 -4.81 -10.06
CA SER A 155 5.10 -5.69 -10.63
C SER A 155 6.40 -4.96 -10.95
N ARG A 156 6.33 -3.63 -11.13
CA ARG A 156 7.51 -2.79 -11.36
C ARG A 156 7.27 -1.34 -10.94
N THR A 157 8.30 -0.73 -10.38
CA THR A 157 8.42 0.72 -10.20
C THR A 157 9.57 1.25 -11.06
N ILE A 158 9.43 2.48 -11.55
CA ILE A 158 10.51 3.22 -12.20
C ILE A 158 10.56 4.60 -11.55
N GLN A 159 11.59 4.86 -10.76
CA GLN A 159 11.78 6.11 -10.06
C GLN A 159 12.78 7.00 -10.82
N ARG A 160 12.44 8.27 -10.98
CA ARG A 160 13.29 9.28 -11.61
C ARG A 160 13.57 10.40 -10.63
N ASP A 161 14.85 10.66 -10.38
CA ASP A 161 15.29 11.85 -9.65
C ASP A 161 15.16 13.09 -10.55
N LEU A 162 14.49 14.13 -10.04
CA LEU A 162 14.23 15.37 -10.77
C LEU A 162 15.31 16.44 -10.56
N LEU A 163 16.16 16.31 -9.53
CA LEU A 163 17.16 17.32 -9.17
C LEU A 163 18.55 16.98 -9.73
N TYR A 164 18.95 15.71 -9.68
CA TYR A 164 20.33 15.30 -9.95
C TYR A 164 20.52 14.57 -11.29
N HIS A 165 19.45 14.40 -12.08
CA HIS A 165 19.48 13.75 -13.40
C HIS A 165 20.10 12.34 -13.40
N TYR A 166 20.03 11.61 -12.30
CA TYR A 166 20.48 10.23 -12.25
C TYR A 166 19.68 9.33 -13.21
N PRO A 167 20.28 8.23 -13.71
CA PRO A 167 19.53 7.21 -14.42
C PRO A 167 18.33 6.73 -13.59
N PRO A 168 17.19 6.41 -14.22
CA PRO A 168 16.02 5.93 -13.48
C PRO A 168 16.33 4.63 -12.73
N ASP A 169 15.95 4.56 -11.45
CA ASP A 169 16.00 3.32 -10.68
C ASP A 169 14.77 2.47 -10.99
N THR A 170 14.96 1.16 -11.17
CA THR A 170 13.89 0.22 -11.52
C THR A 170 13.87 -0.94 -10.55
N THR A 171 12.77 -1.09 -9.81
CA THR A 171 12.55 -2.22 -8.92
C THR A 171 11.52 -3.18 -9.52
N LEU A 172 11.81 -4.48 -9.50
CA LEU A 172 10.89 -5.54 -9.94
C LEU A 172 10.30 -6.25 -8.72
N TYR A 173 9.00 -6.53 -8.79
CA TYR A 173 8.26 -7.22 -7.73
C TYR A 173 7.64 -8.49 -8.33
N ASN A 174 8.29 -9.62 -8.07
CA ASN A 174 7.84 -10.93 -8.53
C ASN A 174 7.15 -11.67 -7.39
N TYR A 175 6.15 -12.50 -7.70
CA TYR A 175 5.42 -13.26 -6.69
C TYR A 175 5.49 -14.75 -7.03
N ASP A 176 5.60 -15.59 -6.00
CA ASP A 176 5.64 -17.04 -6.14
C ASP A 176 4.24 -17.63 -6.44
N GLY A 177 4.19 -18.95 -6.63
CA GLY A 177 2.93 -19.67 -6.87
C GLY A 177 1.95 -19.67 -5.69
N LYS A 178 2.39 -19.26 -4.50
CA LYS A 178 1.55 -19.08 -3.31
C LYS A 178 1.05 -17.64 -3.16
N GLY A 179 1.46 -16.74 -4.06
CA GLY A 179 1.07 -15.35 -4.06
C GLY A 179 1.92 -14.45 -3.14
N ASN A 180 3.05 -14.95 -2.64
CA ASN A 180 3.98 -14.18 -1.80
C ASN A 180 5.06 -13.49 -2.63
N LEU A 181 5.48 -12.30 -2.23
CA LEU A 181 6.55 -11.56 -2.89
C LEU A 181 7.85 -12.36 -2.76
N ILE A 182 8.54 -12.61 -3.87
CA ILE A 182 9.85 -13.27 -3.89
C ILE A 182 10.88 -12.28 -3.37
N ASP A 183 11.20 -12.41 -2.09
CA ASP A 183 12.24 -11.65 -1.39
C ASP A 183 13.20 -12.67 -0.76
N GLN A 184 14.49 -12.56 -1.09
CA GLN A 184 15.51 -13.52 -0.68
C GLN A 184 15.71 -13.60 0.84
N PHE A 185 15.18 -12.65 1.59
CA PHE A 185 15.27 -12.60 3.06
C PHE A 185 13.92 -12.81 3.76
N ALA A 186 12.83 -13.00 3.02
CA ALA A 186 11.52 -13.19 3.62
C ALA A 186 11.33 -14.62 4.14
N GLU A 187 10.95 -14.74 5.40
CA GLU A 187 10.48 -15.99 5.98
C GLU A 187 8.96 -15.95 6.13
N TYR A 188 8.27 -16.43 5.10
CA TYR A 188 6.81 -16.44 5.11
C TYR A 188 6.25 -17.42 6.14
N ASP A 189 5.29 -16.95 6.93
CA ASP A 189 4.44 -17.82 7.73
C ASP A 189 3.28 -18.40 6.89
N ASN A 190 2.32 -19.05 7.54
CA ASN A 190 1.09 -19.53 6.90
C ASN A 190 -0.16 -18.74 7.34
N GLN A 191 0.02 -17.55 7.92
CA GLN A 191 -1.06 -16.71 8.41
C GLN A 191 -1.33 -15.56 7.45
N THR A 192 -2.47 -14.90 7.57
CA THR A 192 -2.83 -13.77 6.70
C THR A 192 -1.82 -12.63 6.89
N ASN A 193 -1.29 -12.10 5.78
CA ASN A 193 -0.44 -10.92 5.83
C ASN A 193 -1.21 -9.73 6.40
N PHE A 194 -0.73 -9.13 7.48
CA PHE A 194 -1.40 -8.01 8.14
C PHE A 194 -1.59 -6.79 7.22
N LEU A 195 -0.77 -6.63 6.17
CA LEU A 195 -0.96 -5.60 5.13
C LEU A 195 -2.30 -5.75 4.38
N ARG A 196 -2.90 -6.94 4.39
CA ARG A 196 -4.18 -7.21 3.73
C ARG A 196 -5.38 -6.68 4.49
N THR A 197 -5.18 -6.16 5.70
CA THR A 197 -6.23 -5.45 6.45
C THR A 197 -6.67 -4.15 5.78
N HIS A 198 -5.87 -3.59 4.85
CA HIS A 198 -6.30 -2.46 4.04
C HIS A 198 -5.53 -2.39 2.71
N PRO A 199 -6.19 -2.14 1.56
CA PRO A 199 -5.53 -2.01 0.25
C PRO A 199 -4.38 -1.00 0.24
N LEU A 200 -4.52 0.07 1.04
CA LEU A 200 -3.49 1.08 1.16
C LEU A 200 -2.18 0.54 1.76
N TRP A 201 -2.24 -0.38 2.72
CA TRP A 201 -1.04 -0.95 3.32
C TRP A 201 -0.25 -1.80 2.33
N MET A 202 -0.95 -2.63 1.55
CA MET A 202 -0.32 -3.36 0.44
C MET A 202 0.30 -2.42 -0.60
N PHE A 203 -0.42 -1.35 -0.95
CA PHE A 203 0.07 -0.36 -1.89
C PHE A 203 1.34 0.30 -1.34
N LEU A 204 1.30 0.98 -0.20
CA LEU A 204 2.42 1.77 0.32
C LEU A 204 3.68 0.94 0.56
N ASN A 205 3.54 -0.33 0.95
CA ASN A 205 4.68 -1.24 1.18
C ASN A 205 5.10 -2.02 -0.08
N ARG A 206 4.41 -1.82 -1.21
CA ARG A 206 4.64 -2.55 -2.49
C ARG A 206 4.62 -4.08 -2.30
N ASN A 207 3.83 -4.54 -1.35
CA ASN A 207 3.80 -5.94 -0.93
C ASN A 207 2.36 -6.44 -0.87
N TYR A 208 2.02 -7.31 -1.81
CA TYR A 208 0.69 -7.91 -1.97
C TYR A 208 0.70 -9.40 -1.57
N SER A 209 1.66 -9.81 -0.73
CA SER A 209 1.79 -11.20 -0.28
C SER A 209 0.54 -11.69 0.41
N VAL A 210 0.29 -13.00 0.30
CA VAL A 210 -0.81 -13.67 1.01
C VAL A 210 -0.43 -13.87 2.48
N ASN A 211 0.84 -14.18 2.76
CA ASN A 211 1.35 -14.48 4.09
C ASN A 211 2.24 -13.37 4.66
N ASN A 212 2.37 -13.31 6.00
CA ASN A 212 3.31 -12.37 6.62
C ASN A 212 4.73 -12.77 6.20
N ASN A 213 5.56 -11.79 5.86
CA ASN A 213 6.98 -12.01 5.52
C ASN A 213 7.87 -12.18 6.77
N PHE A 214 7.25 -12.48 7.91
CA PHE A 214 7.88 -12.75 9.19
C PHE A 214 7.03 -13.76 9.98
N LYS A 215 7.65 -14.43 10.96
CA LYS A 215 6.94 -15.26 11.93
C LYS A 215 6.53 -14.41 13.13
N ALA A 216 5.25 -14.46 13.50
CA ALA A 216 4.78 -13.82 14.72
C ALA A 216 4.92 -14.77 15.92
N ALA A 217 5.16 -14.22 17.11
CA ALA A 217 5.17 -14.99 18.34
C ALA A 217 3.75 -15.42 18.78
N GLY A 218 2.72 -14.79 18.22
CA GLY A 218 1.32 -15.11 18.45
C GLY A 218 0.39 -14.40 17.47
N TYR A 219 -0.82 -14.91 17.34
CA TYR A 219 -1.86 -14.39 16.46
C TYR A 219 -3.19 -14.27 17.21
N ASN A 220 -4.03 -13.33 16.80
CA ASN A 220 -5.40 -13.24 17.30
C ASN A 220 -6.31 -14.32 16.65
N LYS A 221 -7.60 -14.35 17.01
CA LYS A 221 -8.56 -15.33 16.47
C LYS A 221 -8.79 -15.24 14.95
N LYS A 222 -8.41 -14.11 14.32
CA LYS A 222 -8.49 -13.87 12.88
C LYS A 222 -7.17 -14.19 12.15
N GLY A 223 -6.16 -14.71 12.87
CA GLY A 223 -4.84 -15.00 12.29
C GLY A 223 -3.97 -13.77 12.03
N LEU A 224 -4.28 -12.63 12.66
CA LEU A 224 -3.46 -11.42 12.55
C LEU A 224 -2.39 -11.39 13.66
N PRO A 225 -1.16 -10.93 13.37
CA PRO A 225 -0.05 -10.99 14.31
C PRO A 225 -0.31 -10.14 15.55
N LEU A 226 0.02 -10.67 16.73
CA LEU A 226 0.00 -9.91 18.00
C LEU A 226 1.38 -9.39 18.37
N LYS A 227 2.44 -10.10 17.98
CA LYS A 227 3.84 -9.73 18.28
C LYS A 227 4.80 -10.30 17.24
N THR A 228 5.75 -9.51 16.73
CA THR A 228 6.83 -10.03 15.87
C THR A 228 7.89 -10.77 16.70
N SER A 229 8.47 -11.86 16.22
CA SER A 229 9.53 -12.57 16.95
C SER A 229 10.95 -12.03 16.68
N TYR A 230 11.66 -11.48 17.67
CA TYR A 230 13.10 -11.17 17.54
C TYR A 230 13.96 -12.41 17.92
N PRO A 231 15.16 -12.65 17.34
CA PRO A 231 15.85 -11.88 16.30
C PRO A 231 15.37 -12.23 14.89
N HIS A 232 15.00 -11.21 14.13
CA HIS A 232 14.85 -11.36 12.68
C HIS A 232 16.19 -11.08 12.00
N THR A 233 16.49 -11.82 10.94
CA THR A 233 17.64 -11.54 10.05
C THR A 233 17.48 -10.22 9.31
N ARG A 234 16.27 -9.65 9.29
CA ARG A 234 15.95 -8.36 8.68
C ARG A 234 14.97 -7.58 9.55
N TYR A 235 15.13 -6.27 9.55
CA TYR A 235 14.12 -5.36 10.05
C TYR A 235 12.84 -5.47 9.22
N PHE A 236 11.71 -5.62 9.91
CA PHE A 236 10.41 -5.55 9.28
C PHE A 236 10.13 -4.08 8.95
N ASP A 237 10.00 -3.77 7.66
CA ASP A 237 9.72 -2.41 7.19
C ASP A 237 8.21 -2.21 7.00
N PHE A 238 7.65 -1.20 7.67
CA PHE A 238 6.27 -0.76 7.46
C PHE A 238 6.21 0.75 7.34
N LEU A 239 5.63 1.24 6.24
CA LEU A 239 5.51 2.67 5.95
C LEU A 239 6.85 3.42 5.94
N TRP A 240 7.93 2.76 5.50
CA TRP A 240 9.32 3.27 5.50
C TRP A 240 10.00 3.28 6.87
N PHE A 241 9.42 2.60 7.88
CA PHE A 241 9.99 2.45 9.20
C PHE A 241 10.38 1.02 9.49
N VAL A 242 11.56 0.87 10.05
CA VAL A 242 12.04 -0.35 10.69
C VAL A 242 11.28 -0.52 12.01
N ILE A 243 10.46 -1.56 12.12
CA ILE A 243 9.67 -1.86 13.33
C ILE A 243 10.11 -3.21 13.94
N PRO A 244 11.22 -3.25 14.70
CA PRO A 244 11.67 -4.46 15.37
C PRO A 244 10.88 -4.71 16.67
N ASP A 245 10.68 -5.99 17.02
CA ASP A 245 10.00 -6.39 18.27
C ASP A 245 8.67 -5.63 18.50
N ALA A 246 7.82 -5.66 17.47
CA ALA A 246 6.57 -4.92 17.46
C ALA A 246 5.44 -5.73 18.12
N ASP A 247 4.68 -5.08 18.99
CA ASP A 247 3.42 -5.55 19.56
C ASP A 247 2.26 -4.82 18.86
N PHE A 248 1.30 -5.58 18.34
CA PHE A 248 0.15 -5.08 17.60
C PHE A 248 -1.11 -5.14 18.45
N THR A 249 -1.92 -4.08 18.38
CA THR A 249 -3.31 -4.14 18.83
C THR A 249 -4.25 -3.93 17.65
N TRP A 250 -5.39 -4.61 17.70
CA TRP A 250 -6.37 -4.67 16.63
C TRP A 250 -7.71 -4.15 17.11
N GLU A 251 -8.44 -3.49 16.22
CA GLU A 251 -9.86 -3.22 16.35
C GLU A 251 -10.59 -4.04 15.30
N CYS A 252 -11.33 -5.06 15.75
CA CYS A 252 -12.07 -5.98 14.88
C CYS A 252 -13.57 -5.88 15.15
N LYS A 253 -14.38 -6.10 14.12
CA LYS A 253 -15.85 -6.20 14.22
C LYS A 253 -16.33 -7.62 14.44
#